data_AF-A0A951YFL1-F1
#
_entry.id   AF-A0A951YFL1-F1
#
_cell.length_a   1.000
_cell.length_b   1.000
_cell.length_c   1.000
_cell.angle_alpha   90.00
_cell.angle_beta   90.00
_cell.angle_gamma   90.00
#
_symmetry.space_group_name_H-M   'P 1'
#
loop_
_entity.id
_entity.type
_entity.pdbx_description
1 polymer ?
#
loop_
_entity_poly.entity_id
_entity_poly.type
_entity_poly.pdbx_seq_one_letter_code
_entity_poly.pdbx_strand_id
1 'polypeptide(L)'
;MPKKLKPTGKQKQIFIIHAIVFLAVTILTWMIYDNGVEGWAYPWPAWTTAAWGLSLIGHWCAVYLSYEDPGHEDYKRQEVNG
;
A
#
# COMPACT_ATOMS: atom_id res chain seq x y z
N MET A 1 -13.60 21.79 11.48
CA MET A 1 -13.54 20.72 10.47
C MET A 1 -12.09 20.31 10.28
N PRO A 2 -11.76 19.01 10.27
CA PRO A 2 -10.39 18.53 10.09
C PRO A 2 -9.85 18.96 8.72
N LYS A 3 -8.63 19.51 8.67
CA LYS A 3 -8.05 19.97 7.41
C LYS A 3 -7.41 18.81 6.65
N LYS A 4 -7.52 18.84 5.33
CA LYS A 4 -6.86 17.86 4.46
C LYS A 4 -5.35 18.05 4.51
N LEU A 5 -4.61 16.98 4.81
CA LEU A 5 -3.15 17.00 4.81
C LEU A 5 -2.65 16.92 3.37
N LYS A 6 -1.74 17.82 3.00
CA LYS A 6 -1.09 17.77 1.68
C LYS A 6 0.09 16.79 1.76
N PRO A 7 0.15 15.77 0.90
CA PRO A 7 1.27 14.84 0.89
C PRO A 7 2.57 15.54 0.50
N THR A 8 3.63 15.24 1.25
CA THR A 8 5.00 15.67 0.96
C THR A 8 5.53 15.01 -0.32
N GLY A 9 6.58 15.59 -0.91
CA GLY A 9 7.25 14.99 -2.07
C GLY A 9 7.76 13.57 -1.79
N LYS A 10 8.32 13.35 -0.59
CA LYS A 10 8.81 12.04 -0.15
C LYS A 10 7.69 11.00 -0.03
N GLN A 11 6.54 11.36 0.52
CA GLN A 11 5.38 10.43 0.59
C GLN A 11 4.91 10.01 -0.80
N LYS A 12 4.81 10.96 -1.74
CA LYS A 12 4.46 10.65 -3.14
C LYS A 12 5.49 9.75 -3.81
N GLN A 13 6.78 10.05 -3.65
CA GLN A 13 7.87 9.25 -4.20
C GLN A 13 7.84 7.81 -3.69
N ILE A 14 7.67 7.62 -2.37
CA ILE A 14 7.58 6.29 -1.77
C ILE A 14 6.37 5.53 -2.31
N PHE A 15 5.20 6.17 -2.42
CA PHE A 15 4.03 5.55 -3.04
C PHE A 15 4.28 5.11 -4.48
N ILE A 16 4.93 5.95 -5.31
CA ILE A 16 5.27 5.62 -6.69
C ILE A 16 6.21 4.40 -6.74
N ILE A 17 7.22 4.34 -5.88
CA ILE A 17 8.12 3.19 -5.80
C ILE A 17 7.33 1.91 -5.47
N HIS A 18 6.42 1.96 -4.48
CA HIS A 18 5.58 0.81 -4.13
C HIS A 18 4.69 0.38 -5.31
N ALA A 19 4.11 1.33 -6.04
CA ALA A 19 3.30 1.04 -7.22
C ALA A 19 4.12 0.37 -8.33
N ILE A 20 5.33 0.87 -8.62
CA ILE A 20 6.23 0.29 -9.62
C ILE A 20 6.64 -1.13 -9.22
N VAL A 21 7.05 -1.34 -7.97
CA VAL A 21 7.44 -2.66 -7.46
C VAL A 21 6.26 -3.63 -7.51
N PHE A 22 5.07 -3.21 -7.09
CA PHE A 22 3.85 -4.01 -7.19
C PHE A 22 3.60 -4.47 -8.63
N LEU A 23 3.63 -3.55 -9.61
CA LEU A 23 3.40 -3.89 -11.01
C LEU A 23 4.48 -4.84 -11.54
N ALA A 24 5.76 -4.51 -11.34
CA ALA A 24 6.87 -5.30 -11.87
C ALA A 24 6.87 -6.73 -11.30
N VAL A 25 6.75 -6.87 -9.98
CA VAL A 25 6.77 -8.19 -9.31
C VAL A 25 5.52 -8.98 -9.64
N THR A 26 4.34 -8.36 -9.69
CA THR A 26 3.10 -9.04 -10.06
C THR A 26 3.20 -9.60 -11.47
N ILE A 27 3.60 -8.78 -12.44
CA ILE A 27 3.74 -9.20 -13.85
C ILE A 27 4.74 -10.36 -13.95
N LEU A 28 5.94 -10.20 -13.38
CA LEU A 28 6.97 -11.25 -13.41
C LEU A 28 6.47 -12.55 -12.79
N THR A 29 5.77 -12.48 -11.65
CA THR A 29 5.21 -13.66 -10.99
C THR A 29 4.20 -14.37 -11.89
N TRP A 30 3.27 -13.63 -12.50
CA TRP A 30 2.29 -14.18 -13.44
C TRP A 30 2.92 -14.71 -14.74
N MET A 31 4.09 -14.22 -15.14
CA MET A 31 4.81 -14.77 -16.29
C MET A 31 5.52 -16.09 -16.00
N ILE A 32 5.77 -16.40 -14.73
CA ILE A 32 6.60 -17.55 -14.35
C ILE A 32 5.91 -18.56 -13.45
N TYR A 33 4.66 -18.32 -13.03
CA TYR A 33 4.01 -19.10 -11.97
C TYR A 33 3.75 -20.57 -12.32
N ASP A 34 3.63 -20.88 -13.60
CA ASP A 34 3.37 -22.22 -14.14
C ASP A 34 4.58 -22.78 -14.92
N ASN A 35 5.75 -22.12 -14.86
CA ASN A 35 6.95 -22.58 -15.53
C ASN A 35 7.34 -23.99 -15.08
N GLY A 36 7.37 -24.92 -16.04
CA GLY A 36 7.75 -26.32 -15.81
C GLY A 36 6.63 -27.21 -15.26
N VAL A 37 5.38 -26.73 -15.20
CA VAL A 37 4.23 -27.56 -14.82
C VAL A 37 3.68 -28.28 -16.05
N GLU A 38 3.66 -29.61 -16.02
CA GLU A 38 2.93 -30.42 -17.01
C GLU A 38 1.46 -30.55 -16.58
N GLY A 39 0.56 -29.90 -17.32
CA GLY A 39 -0.87 -29.90 -17.02
C GLY A 39 -1.34 -28.60 -16.35
N TRP A 40 -2.41 -28.69 -15.56
CA TRP A 40 -3.02 -27.49 -14.97
C TRP A 40 -2.27 -27.03 -13.72
N ALA A 41 -1.80 -25.78 -13.75
CA ALA A 41 -1.25 -25.08 -12.58
C ALA A 41 -2.33 -24.22 -11.92
N TYR A 42 -2.46 -24.33 -10.60
CA TYR A 42 -3.31 -23.44 -9.84
C TYR A 42 -2.77 -21.99 -9.91
N PRO A 43 -3.60 -20.98 -10.25
CA PRO A 43 -3.16 -19.58 -10.38
C PRO A 43 -2.99 -18.91 -9.00
N TRP A 44 -2.09 -19.45 -8.18
CA TRP A 44 -1.77 -18.97 -6.85
C TRP A 44 -1.34 -17.48 -6.78
N PRO A 45 -0.73 -16.86 -7.82
CA PRO A 45 -0.41 -15.43 -7.76
C PRO A 45 -1.63 -14.53 -7.63
N ALA A 46 -2.85 -15.03 -7.88
CA ALA A 46 -4.08 -14.28 -7.66
C ALA A 46 -4.22 -13.78 -6.21
N TRP A 47 -3.83 -14.60 -5.23
CA TRP A 47 -3.91 -14.21 -3.81
C TRP A 47 -2.92 -13.12 -3.44
N THR A 48 -1.67 -13.24 -3.90
CA THR A 48 -0.63 -12.23 -3.65
C THR A 48 -0.97 -10.92 -4.36
N THR A 49 -1.45 -11.00 -5.61
CA THR A 49 -1.94 -9.85 -6.37
C THR A 49 -3.07 -9.11 -5.62
N ALA A 50 -4.05 -9.85 -5.11
CA ALA A 50 -5.17 -9.27 -4.38
C ALA A 50 -4.72 -8.61 -3.07
N ALA A 51 -3.92 -9.31 -2.25
CA ALA A 51 -3.45 -8.79 -0.97
C ALA A 51 -2.54 -7.57 -1.13
N TRP A 52 -1.58 -7.61 -2.04
CA TRP A 52 -0.69 -6.48 -2.32
C TRP A 52 -1.42 -5.33 -3.00
N GLY A 53 -2.36 -5.63 -3.90
CA GLY A 53 -3.21 -4.62 -4.53
C GLY A 53 -4.04 -3.86 -3.50
N LEU A 54 -4.64 -4.56 -2.55
CA LEU A 54 -5.35 -3.94 -1.42
C LEU A 54 -4.42 -3.08 -0.57
N SER A 55 -3.20 -3.54 -0.29
CA SER A 55 -2.20 -2.76 0.43
C SER A 55 -1.81 -1.48 -0.32
N LEU A 56 -1.65 -1.55 -1.65
CA LEU A 56 -1.34 -0.39 -2.48
C LEU A 56 -2.49 0.62 -2.49
N ILE A 57 -3.74 0.16 -2.54
CA ILE A 57 -4.93 1.02 -2.40
C ILE A 57 -4.93 1.69 -1.02
N GLY A 58 -4.70 0.93 0.05
CA GLY A 58 -4.58 1.46 1.41
C GLY A 58 -3.49 2.52 1.53
N HIS A 59 -2.33 2.29 0.91
CA HIS A 59 -1.23 3.25 0.87
C HIS A 59 -1.62 4.52 0.09
N TRP A 60 -2.31 4.39 -1.04
CA TRP A 60 -2.83 5.54 -1.78
C TRP A 60 -3.78 6.37 -0.91
N CYS A 61 -4.71 5.73 -0.20
CA CYS A 61 -5.60 6.39 0.75
C CYS A 61 -4.81 7.14 1.84
N ALA A 62 -3.79 6.50 2.42
CA ALA A 62 -2.93 7.12 3.44
C ALA A 62 -2.10 8.30 2.93
N VAL A 63 -1.84 8.41 1.62
CA VAL A 63 -1.09 9.53 1.04
C VAL A 63 -2.02 10.66 0.62
N TYR A 64 -3.16 10.36 0.00
CA TYR A 64 -3.99 11.36 -0.69
C TYR A 64 -5.30 11.69 0.02
N LEU A 65 -5.72 10.85 0.98
CA LEU A 65 -6.99 10.99 1.70
C LEU A 65 -6.80 11.20 3.22
N SER A 66 -5.60 11.52 3.69
CA SER A 66 -5.36 11.85 5.10
C SER A 66 -5.82 13.25 5.48
N TYR A 67 -6.33 13.37 6.69
CA TYR A 67 -6.79 14.60 7.32
C TYR A 67 -6.13 14.75 8.70
N GLU A 68 -6.10 15.97 9.23
CA GLU A 68 -5.73 16.23 10.62
C GLU A 68 -6.61 15.41 11.56
N ASP A 69 -5.99 14.78 12.57
CA ASP A 69 -6.67 14.05 13.63
C ASP A 69 -6.46 14.78 14.97
N PRO A 70 -7.44 15.55 15.46
CA PRO A 70 -7.35 16.21 16.76
C PRO A 70 -7.16 15.23 17.93
N GLY A 71 -7.64 13.99 17.81
CA GLY A 71 -7.45 12.96 18.82
C GLY A 71 -6.00 12.50 18.92
N HIS A 72 -5.24 12.58 17.83
CA HIS A 72 -3.81 12.25 17.83
C HIS A 72 -2.98 13.25 18.66
N GLU A 73 -3.32 14.53 18.61
CA GLU A 73 -2.69 15.56 19.45
C GLU A 73 -3.09 15.42 20.92
N ASP A 74 -4.34 15.04 21.20
CA ASP A 74 -4.79 14.75 22.56
C ASP A 74 -4.06 13.53 23.15
N TYR A 75 -3.90 12.47 22.36
CA TYR A 75 -3.10 11.29 22.71
C TYR A 75 -1.65 11.67 23.05
N LYS A 76 -0.98 12.44 22.18
CA LYS A 76 0.41 12.90 22.44
C LYS A 76 0.50 13.74 23.71
N ARG A 77 -0.48 14.62 23.98
CA ARG A 77 -0.53 15.39 25.22
C ARG A 77 -0.65 14.48 26.43
N GLN A 78 -1.45 13.41 26.36
CA GLN A 78 -1.59 12.44 27.45
C GLN A 78 -0.33 11.61 27.64
N GLU A 79 0.34 11.18 26.55
CA GLU A 79 1.60 10.43 26.60
C GLU A 79 2.73 11.20 27.30
N VAL A 80 2.80 12.53 27.12
CA VAL A 80 3.84 13.38 27.74
C VAL A 80 3.51 13.77 29.18
N ASN A 81 2.23 13.86 29.55
CA ASN A 81 1.77 14.34 30.86
C ASN A 81 1.23 13.23 31.78
N GLY A 82 1.28 11.97 31.35
CA GLY A 82 0.81 10.79 32.07
C GLY A 82 1.87 10.17 32.96
#